data_AF-A0A0J9XT76-F1
#
_entry.id   AF-A0A0J9XT76-F1
#
_cell.length_a   1.000
_cell.length_b   1.000
_cell.length_c   1.000
_cell.angle_alpha   90.00
_cell.angle_beta   90.00
_cell.angle_gamma   90.00
#
_symmetry.space_group_name_H-M   'P 1'
#
loop_
_entity.id
_entity.type
_entity.pdbx_description
1 polymer ?
#
loop_
_entity_poly.entity_id
_entity_poly.type
_entity_poly.pdbx_seq_one_letter_code
_entity_poly.pdbx_strand_id
1 'polypeptide(L)'
;RFCELFVLHAPNLKTIRLWTHYDVRAEGLLQQLKGSLAFRFFFFSHLHIHFLYIVLFFVFRFSNGWVVKIGRGLNYFQSVGHCEIGSCDLNLRKCHETSIDIFKFKQP
;
A
#
# COMPACT_ATOMS: atom_id res chain seq x y z
N ARG A 1 1.19 3.44 7.43
CA ARG A 1 2.08 4.18 6.49
C ARG A 1 1.50 4.32 5.09
N PHE A 2 1.50 3.31 4.21
CA PHE A 2 1.01 3.52 2.82
C PHE A 2 -0.45 4.02 2.76
N CYS A 3 -1.34 3.46 3.60
CA CYS A 3 -2.72 3.95 3.70
C CYS A 3 -2.82 5.37 4.31
N GLU A 4 -1.91 5.76 5.21
CA GLU A 4 -1.91 7.12 5.80
C GLU A 4 -1.62 8.18 4.73
N LEU A 5 -0.76 7.87 3.75
CA LEU A 5 -0.49 8.77 2.63
C LEU A 5 -1.78 9.13 1.88
N PHE A 6 -2.66 8.15 1.66
CA PHE A 6 -3.95 8.42 1.03
C PHE A 6 -4.93 9.16 1.93
N VAL A 7 -4.94 8.86 3.22
CA VAL A 7 -5.75 9.62 4.20
C VAL A 7 -5.37 11.10 4.18
N LEU A 8 -4.08 11.42 4.04
CA LEU A 8 -3.58 12.78 4.05
C LEU A 8 -3.72 13.51 2.70
N HIS A 9 -3.48 12.81 1.59
CA HIS A 9 -3.31 13.46 0.28
C HIS A 9 -4.37 13.09 -0.76
N ALA A 10 -5.26 12.14 -0.49
CA ALA A 10 -6.31 11.72 -1.41
C ALA A 10 -7.71 11.94 -0.80
N PRO A 11 -8.19 13.21 -0.72
CA PRO A 11 -9.48 13.53 -0.09
C PRO A 11 -10.68 12.88 -0.79
N ASN A 12 -10.55 12.57 -2.08
CA ASN A 12 -11.59 11.94 -2.90
C ASN A 12 -11.48 10.41 -2.94
N LEU A 13 -10.59 9.80 -2.15
CA LEU A 13 -10.45 8.35 -2.12
C LEU A 13 -11.69 7.72 -1.47
N LYS A 14 -12.34 6.81 -2.20
CA LYS A 14 -13.53 6.09 -1.73
C LYS A 14 -13.29 4.60 -1.50
N THR A 15 -12.26 4.00 -2.10
CA THR A 15 -12.11 2.54 -2.00
C THR A 15 -10.67 2.17 -2.17
N ILE A 16 -10.19 1.30 -1.28
CA ILE A 16 -8.91 0.62 -1.43
C ILE A 16 -9.23 -0.86 -1.63
N ARG A 17 -8.69 -1.44 -2.70
CA ARG A 17 -8.79 -2.88 -2.94
C ARG A 17 -7.39 -3.47 -2.84
N LEU A 18 -7.21 -4.37 -1.89
CA LEU A 18 -5.96 -5.07 -1.64
C LEU A 18 -6.11 -6.52 -2.09
N TRP A 19 -5.30 -6.93 -3.05
CA TRP A 19 -5.12 -8.33 -3.40
C TRP A 19 -3.78 -8.79 -2.86
N THR A 20 -3.80 -9.79 -1.99
CA THR A 20 -2.59 -10.33 -1.37
C THR A 20 -2.67 -11.85 -1.27
N HIS A 21 -1.53 -12.51 -1.13
CA HIS A 21 -1.50 -13.92 -0.76
C HIS A 21 -2.09 -14.08 0.64
N TYR A 22 -2.74 -15.21 0.90
CA TYR A 22 -3.27 -15.52 2.23
C TYR A 22 -2.13 -15.75 3.23
N ASP A 23 -2.11 -14.98 4.32
CA ASP A 23 -1.22 -15.23 5.46
C ASP A 23 -2.05 -15.08 6.74
N VAL A 24 -2.19 -16.19 7.47
CA VAL A 24 -2.94 -16.28 8.73
C VAL A 24 -2.46 -15.23 9.74
N ARG A 25 -1.16 -14.94 9.78
CA ARG A 25 -0.57 -13.96 10.72
C ARG A 25 -0.95 -12.53 10.35
N ALA A 26 -1.18 -12.27 9.06
CA ALA A 26 -1.54 -10.94 8.57
C ALA A 26 -3.05 -10.68 8.67
N GLU A 27 -3.89 -11.72 8.73
CA GLU A 27 -5.34 -11.59 8.71
C GLU A 27 -5.88 -10.68 9.81
N GLY A 28 -5.48 -10.91 11.07
CA GLY A 28 -5.92 -10.08 12.21
C GLY A 28 -5.48 -8.61 12.07
N LEU A 29 -4.24 -8.38 11.62
CA LEU A 29 -3.68 -7.03 11.41
C LEU A 29 -4.41 -6.29 10.29
N LEU A 30 -4.74 -6.98 9.20
CA LEU A 30 -5.48 -6.40 8.08
C LEU A 30 -6.93 -6.05 8.47
N GLN A 31 -7.57 -6.85 9.33
CA GLN A 31 -8.89 -6.51 9.87
C GLN A 31 -8.85 -5.29 10.78
N GLN A 32 -7.82 -5.16 11.63
CA GLN A 32 -7.62 -3.95 12.44
C GLN A 32 -7.39 -2.72 11.56
N LEU A 33 -6.58 -2.84 10.51
CA LEU A 33 -6.36 -1.76 9.54
C LEU A 33 -7.67 -1.35 8.85
N LYS A 34 -8.50 -2.33 8.46
CA LYS A 34 -9.82 -2.10 7.87
C LYS A 34 -10.72 -1.31 8.82
N GLY A 35 -10.76 -1.67 10.11
CA GLY A 35 -11.53 -0.96 11.13
C GLY A 35 -11.04 0.47 11.36
N SER A 36 -9.72 0.67 11.44
CA SER A 36 -9.11 2.00 11.61
C SER A 36 -9.40 2.94 10.45
N LEU A 37 -9.36 2.43 9.21
CA LEU A 37 -9.69 3.21 8.02
C LEU A 37 -11.18 3.57 7.99
N ALA A 38 -12.07 2.64 8.32
CA ALA A 38 -13.51 2.89 8.36
C ALA A 38 -13.89 4.02 9.33
N PHE A 39 -13.21 4.13 10.47
CA PHE A 39 -13.48 5.19 11.45
C PHE A 39 -13.02 6.58 10.97
N ARG A 40 -11.89 6.65 10.24
CA ARG A 40 -11.29 7.92 9.82
C ARG A 40 -11.99 8.53 8.60
N PHE A 41 -12.46 7.68 7.69
CA PHE A 41 -13.23 8.09 6.53
C PHE A 41 -14.72 8.00 6.89
N PHE A 42 -15.24 9.07 7.52
CA PHE A 42 -16.57 9.14 8.11
C PHE A 42 -17.72 8.70 7.19
N PHE A 43 -17.50 8.66 5.87
CA PHE A 43 -18.43 8.08 4.90
C PHE A 43 -17.65 7.46 3.73
N PHE A 44 -17.93 6.18 3.43
CA PHE A 44 -17.65 5.46 2.18
C PHE A 44 -16.25 4.92 1.86
N SER A 45 -15.22 4.98 2.71
CA SER A 45 -13.98 4.27 2.38
C SER A 45 -14.01 2.80 2.74
N HIS A 46 -14.27 1.95 1.76
CA HIS A 46 -14.21 0.49 1.94
C HIS A 46 -12.82 -0.05 1.61
N LEU A 47 -12.18 -0.69 2.58
CA LEU A 47 -11.04 -1.56 2.32
C LEU A 47 -11.57 -2.98 2.03
N HIS A 48 -11.44 -3.40 0.77
CA HIS A 48 -11.74 -4.76 0.35
C HIS A 48 -10.43 -5.56 0.27
N ILE A 49 -10.36 -6.64 1.04
CA ILE A 49 -9.22 -7.56 1.04
C ILE A 49 -9.65 -8.81 0.29
N HIS A 50 -8.90 -9.15 -0.74
CA HIS A 50 -9.08 -10.34 -1.54
C HIS A 50 -7.82 -11.20 -1.42
N PHE A 51 -8.01 -12.46 -1.06
CA PHE A 51 -6.91 -13.41 -0.99
C PHE A 51 -6.82 -14.20 -2.30
N LEU A 52 -5.62 -14.25 -2.87
CA LEU A 52 -5.32 -15.02 -4.08
C LEU A 52 -4.27 -16.09 -3.75
N TYR A 53 -4.41 -17.26 -4.35
CA TYR A 53 -3.44 -18.36 -4.22
C TYR A 53 -2.07 -18.00 -4.80
N ILE A 54 -2.03 -17.14 -5.83
CA ILE A 54 -0.79 -16.68 -6.46
C ILE A 54 -0.88 -15.18 -6.66
N VAL A 55 0.02 -14.43 -6.01
CA VAL A 55 0.24 -13.01 -6.27
C VAL A 55 1.63 -12.87 -6.84
N LEU A 56 1.71 -12.70 -8.15
CA LEU A 56 3.00 -12.66 -8.86
C LEU A 56 3.54 -11.24 -9.03
N PHE A 57 2.69 -10.22 -8.88
CA PHE A 57 3.02 -8.85 -9.27
C PHE A 57 2.62 -7.84 -8.20
N PHE A 58 3.54 -6.93 -7.89
CA PHE A 58 3.25 -5.77 -7.06
C PHE A 58 2.86 -4.58 -7.93
N VAL A 59 1.55 -4.45 -8.15
CA VAL A 59 0.95 -3.44 -9.03
C VAL A 59 -0.03 -2.58 -8.25
N PHE A 60 0.14 -1.27 -8.32
CA PHE A 60 -0.77 -0.27 -7.77
C PHE A 60 -1.55 0.37 -8.92
N ARG A 61 -2.88 0.26 -8.88
CA ARG A 61 -3.76 0.86 -9.89
C ARG A 61 -4.56 2.00 -9.27
N PHE A 62 -4.53 3.15 -9.91
CA PHE A 62 -5.27 4.34 -9.51
C PHE A 62 -6.44 4.59 -10.46
N SER A 63 -7.55 5.11 -9.93
CA SER A 63 -8.77 5.36 -10.70
C SER A 63 -8.60 6.43 -11.79
N ASN A 64 -7.58 7.28 -11.68
CA ASN A 64 -7.22 8.30 -12.68
C ASN A 64 -6.35 7.75 -13.84
N GLY A 65 -6.26 6.43 -13.96
CA GLY A 65 -5.57 5.75 -15.07
C GLY A 65 -4.08 5.51 -14.84
N TRP A 66 -3.49 6.02 -13.75
CA TRP A 66 -2.10 5.73 -13.40
C TRP A 66 -1.97 4.32 -12.85
N VAL A 67 -0.86 3.67 -13.23
CA VAL A 67 -0.46 2.40 -12.67
C VAL A 67 1.03 2.42 -12.40
N VAL A 68 1.39 1.95 -11.21
CA VAL A 68 2.76 1.88 -10.73
C VAL A 68 3.09 0.43 -10.41
N LYS A 69 4.19 -0.08 -10.94
CA LYS A 69 4.77 -1.37 -10.61
C LYS A 69 6.05 -1.16 -9.84
N ILE A 70 6.26 -1.94 -8.79
CA ILE A 70 7.49 -1.89 -7.99
C ILE A 70 8.01 -3.32 -7.86
N GLY A 71 9.24 -3.59 -8.31
CA GLY A 71 9.78 -4.97 -8.33
C GLY A 71 9.66 -5.71 -6.99
N ARG A 72 9.90 -5.02 -5.87
CA ARG A 72 9.80 -5.56 -4.49
C ARG A 72 8.49 -5.22 -3.76
N GLY A 73 7.54 -4.58 -4.44
CA GLY A 73 6.32 -4.06 -3.82
C GLY A 73 6.60 -2.98 -2.78
N LEU A 74 5.90 -2.99 -1.64
CA LEU A 74 6.14 -2.02 -0.56
C LEU A 74 7.32 -2.39 0.35
N ASN A 75 7.98 -3.54 0.09
CA ASN A 75 9.05 -4.07 0.93
C ASN A 75 10.45 -3.82 0.32
N TYR A 76 10.71 -2.59 -0.12
CA TYR A 76 12.02 -2.19 -0.66
C TYR A 76 12.90 -1.46 0.34
N PHE A 77 12.45 -1.15 1.55
CA PHE A 77 13.30 -0.53 2.57
C PHE A 77 14.22 -1.56 3.25
N GLN A 78 15.47 -1.19 3.50
CA GLN A 78 16.41 -2.00 4.29
C GLN A 78 16.04 -1.93 5.77
N SER A 79 16.40 -2.96 6.54
CA SER A 79 16.28 -2.93 8.00
C SER A 79 17.23 -1.87 8.59
N VAL A 80 16.80 -1.25 9.69
CA VAL A 80 17.52 -0.18 10.38
C VAL A 80 17.44 -0.43 11.88
N GLY A 81 18.47 -0.05 12.64
CA GLY A 81 18.48 -0.17 14.10
C GLY A 81 17.41 0.69 14.78
N HIS A 82 17.09 0.37 16.04
CA HIS A 82 16.03 1.07 16.80
C HIS A 82 16.29 2.58 16.98
N CYS A 83 17.57 2.98 17.13
CA CYS A 83 17.97 4.36 17.40
C CYS A 83 18.88 4.93 16.30
N GLU A 84 18.64 4.55 15.05
CA GLU A 84 19.38 5.05 13.88
C GLU A 84 18.54 6.01 13.05
N ILE A 85 19.21 6.88 12.30
CA ILE A 85 18.57 7.77 11.34
C ILE A 85 17.84 6.92 10.29
N GLY A 86 16.56 7.23 10.08
CA GLY A 86 15.68 6.45 9.20
C GLY A 86 14.81 5.42 9.92
N SER A 87 14.89 5.27 11.25
CA SER A 87 13.98 4.40 12.04
C SER A 87 12.51 4.87 12.01
N CYS A 88 12.28 6.18 12.03
CA CYS A 88 10.95 6.79 11.98
C CYS A 88 10.59 7.31 10.59
N ASP A 89 11.43 8.14 9.98
CA ASP A 89 11.20 8.71 8.65
C ASP A 89 11.78 7.80 7.55
N LEU A 90 10.90 7.31 6.66
CA LEU A 90 11.31 6.44 5.57
C LEU A 90 12.09 7.17 4.47
N ASN A 91 11.98 8.50 4.36
CA ASN A 91 12.76 9.27 3.39
C ASN A 91 14.26 9.25 3.69
N LEU A 92 14.63 8.98 4.94
CA LEU A 92 16.01 8.88 5.40
C LEU A 92 16.52 7.42 5.42
N ARG A 93 15.66 6.45 5.09
CA ARG A 93 15.99 5.02 5.19
C ARG A 93 16.59 4.51 3.88
N LYS A 94 17.67 3.74 3.99
CA LYS A 94 18.28 3.05 2.84
C LYS A 94 17.30 2.05 2.22
N CYS A 95 17.39 1.89 0.90
CA CYS A 95 16.53 1.00 0.13
C CYS A 95 17.33 -0.16 -0.49
N HIS A 96 16.69 -1.31 -0.64
CA HIS A 96 17.16 -2.36 -1.54
C HIS A 96 16.97 -1.89 -2.99
N GLU A 97 17.85 -2.38 -3.86
CA GLU A 97 17.70 -2.17 -5.30
C GLU A 97 16.35 -2.73 -5.79
N THR A 98 15.62 -1.92 -6.56
CA THR A 98 14.34 -2.30 -7.17
C THR A 98 14.09 -1.44 -8.40
N SER A 99 13.35 -1.97 -9.37
CA SER A 99 12.76 -1.17 -10.45
C SER A 99 11.42 -0.58 -10.04
N ILE A 100 11.09 0.58 -10.61
CA ILE A 100 9.77 1.21 -10.50
C ILE A 100 9.33 1.58 -11.92
N ASP A 101 8.26 0.97 -12.39
CA ASP A 101 7.68 1.28 -13.70
C ASP A 101 6.38 2.06 -13.51
N ILE A 102 6.29 3.22 -14.16
CA ILE A 102 5.12 4.11 -14.07
C ILE A 102 4.52 4.24 -15.46
N PHE A 103 3.24 3.94 -15.59
CA PHE A 103 2.50 4.07 -16.84
C PHE A 103 1.10 4.63 -16.61
N LYS A 104 0.56 5.26 -17.64
CA LYS A 104 -0.80 5.80 -17.64
C LYS A 104 -1.59 5.17 -18.77
N PHE A 105 -2.68 4.51 -18.44
CA PHE A 105 -3.63 4.07 -19.46
C PHE A 105 -4.40 5.27 -19.99
N LYS A 106 -4.55 5.37 -21.32
CA LYS A 106 -5.58 6.23 -21.89
C LYS A 106 -6.92 5.63 -21.46
N GLN A 107 -7.70 6.40 -20.71
CA GLN A 107 -9.09 6.08 -20.50
C GLN A 107 -9.80 6.25 -21.86
N PRO A 108 -10.61 5.28 -22.29
CA PRO A 108 -11.41 5.42 -23.52
C PRO A 108 -12.41 6.58 -23.39
#